data_AF-A0A521QM33-F1
#
_entry.id   AF-A0A521QM33-F1
#
_cell.length_a   1.000
_cell.length_b   1.000
_cell.length_c   1.000
_cell.angle_alpha   90.00
_cell.angle_beta   90.00
_cell.angle_gamma   90.00
#
_symmetry.space_group_name_H-M   'P 1'
#
loop_
_entity.id
_entity.type
_entity.pdbx_description
1 polymer ?
#
loop_
_entity_poly.entity_id
_entity_poly.type
_entity_poly.pdbx_seq_one_letter_code
_entity_poly.pdbx_strand_id
1 'polypeptide(L)'
;MPSAADTLIARLQAECTAAETAERSVRAAVEAQIKEVEQARAFAWRRLSALSDMARIAALEPDREAAVERQLEALFRDIGWIEGGLAELGEGARPLLDWLRPIAEALHAAAHPEPSESGEPAEPPVIADPIAAFRAFEAWYAAERGQPFLQVFERYVPPTPVVEF
;
A
#
# COMPACT_ATOMS: atom_id res chain seq x y z
N MET A 1 44.00 -42.47 -21.18
CA MET A 1 42.55 -42.55 -21.49
C MET A 1 41.82 -42.69 -20.16
N PRO A 2 40.83 -41.84 -19.86
CA PRO A 2 40.02 -42.02 -18.65
C PRO A 2 39.32 -43.37 -18.70
N SER A 3 39.19 -44.02 -17.55
CA SER A 3 38.48 -45.30 -17.45
C SER A 3 36.97 -45.11 -17.61
N ALA A 4 36.25 -46.20 -17.86
CA ALA A 4 34.79 -46.18 -17.88
C ALA A 4 34.22 -45.71 -16.52
N ALA A 5 34.89 -46.05 -15.42
CA ALA A 5 34.52 -45.59 -14.08
C ALA A 5 34.69 -44.07 -13.93
N ASP A 6 35.80 -43.50 -14.42
CA ASP A 6 36.04 -42.04 -14.37
C ASP A 6 34.98 -41.27 -15.18
N THR A 7 34.57 -41.82 -16.33
CA THR A 7 33.52 -41.25 -17.17
C THR A 7 32.15 -41.28 -16.48
N LEU A 8 31.82 -42.39 -15.81
CA LEU A 8 30.58 -42.51 -15.04
C LEU A 8 30.56 -41.54 -13.86
N ILE A 9 31.64 -41.44 -13.10
CA ILE A 9 31.75 -40.54 -11.95
C ILE A 9 31.59 -39.08 -12.38
N ALA A 10 32.25 -38.67 -13.48
CA ALA A 10 32.11 -37.29 -13.99
C ALA A 10 30.67 -36.96 -14.39
N ARG A 11 29.94 -37.92 -14.98
CA ARG A 11 28.51 -37.76 -15.30
C ARG A 11 27.65 -37.61 -14.04
N LEU A 12 27.87 -38.48 -13.04
CA LEU A 12 27.14 -38.40 -11.76
C LEU A 12 27.43 -37.08 -11.04
N GLN A 13 28.67 -36.59 -11.06
CA GLN A 13 29.02 -35.29 -10.49
C GLN A 13 28.30 -34.15 -11.21
N ALA A 14 28.24 -34.19 -12.55
CA ALA A 14 27.48 -33.21 -13.33
C ALA A 14 25.98 -33.26 -13.01
N GLU A 15 25.40 -34.45 -12.84
CA GLU A 15 24.01 -34.63 -12.40
C GLU A 15 23.77 -34.06 -10.99
N CYS A 16 24.68 -34.30 -10.04
CA CYS A 16 24.61 -33.71 -8.70
C CYS A 16 24.65 -32.18 -8.75
N THR A 17 25.60 -31.59 -9.47
CA THR A 17 25.71 -30.14 -9.60
C THR A 17 24.48 -29.53 -10.30
N ALA A 18 23.95 -30.20 -11.32
CA ALA A 18 22.71 -29.80 -11.98
C ALA A 18 21.52 -29.83 -11.02
N ALA A 19 21.39 -30.88 -10.20
CA ALA A 19 20.34 -30.99 -9.18
C ALA A 19 20.43 -29.89 -8.12
N GLU A 20 21.62 -29.59 -7.60
CA GLU A 20 21.83 -28.50 -6.64
C GLU A 20 21.51 -27.11 -7.23
N THR A 21 21.79 -26.93 -8.52
CA THR A 21 21.49 -25.67 -9.23
C THR A 21 19.98 -25.53 -9.43
N ALA A 22 19.30 -26.62 -9.79
CA ALA A 22 17.85 -26.65 -9.92
C ALA A 22 17.14 -26.43 -8.58
N GLU A 23 17.63 -27.00 -7.47
CA GLU A 23 17.08 -26.73 -6.15
C GLU A 23 17.21 -25.24 -5.78
N ARG A 24 18.41 -24.66 -5.97
CA ARG A 24 18.67 -23.25 -5.67
C ARG A 24 17.78 -22.32 -6.48
N SER A 25 17.56 -22.61 -7.77
CA SER A 25 16.69 -21.78 -8.61
C SER A 25 15.22 -21.86 -8.19
N VAL A 26 14.73 -23.06 -7.85
CA VAL A 26 13.37 -23.24 -7.32
C VAL A 26 13.21 -22.51 -6.00
N ARG A 27 14.16 -22.65 -5.07
CA ARG A 27 14.11 -21.96 -3.78
C ARG A 27 14.06 -20.44 -3.96
N ALA A 28 14.93 -19.88 -4.80
CA ALA A 28 14.95 -18.45 -5.09
C ALA A 28 13.63 -17.95 -5.71
N ALA A 29 13.04 -18.73 -6.62
CA ALA A 29 11.75 -18.40 -7.23
C ALA A 29 10.62 -18.41 -6.20
N VAL A 30 10.57 -19.43 -5.33
CA VAL A 30 9.58 -19.51 -4.25
C VAL A 30 9.74 -18.38 -3.25
N GLU A 31 10.98 -18.05 -2.84
CA GLU A 31 11.24 -16.91 -1.95
C GLU A 31 10.79 -15.58 -2.56
N ALA A 32 11.01 -15.37 -3.86
CA ALA A 32 10.54 -14.18 -4.56
C ALA A 32 9.00 -14.10 -4.59
N GLN A 33 8.32 -15.21 -4.90
CA GLN A 33 6.86 -15.29 -4.90
C GLN A 33 6.27 -15.03 -3.51
N ILE A 34 6.88 -15.61 -2.46
CA ILE A 34 6.47 -15.37 -1.07
C ILE A 34 6.55 -13.88 -0.74
N LYS A 35 7.69 -13.24 -1.04
CA LYS A 35 7.86 -11.80 -0.77
C LYS A 35 6.82 -10.95 -1.51
N GLU A 36 6.52 -11.27 -2.76
CA GLU A 36 5.52 -10.55 -3.56
C GLU A 36 4.13 -10.66 -2.93
N VAL A 37 3.68 -11.87 -2.56
CA VAL A 37 2.35 -12.05 -1.97
C VAL A 37 2.26 -11.48 -0.55
N GLU A 38 3.35 -11.51 0.21
CA GLU A 38 3.43 -10.88 1.54
C GLU A 38 3.33 -9.36 1.45
N GLN A 39 4.01 -8.74 0.48
CA GLN A 39 3.92 -7.32 0.22
C GLN A 39 2.50 -6.94 -0.23
N ALA A 40 1.92 -7.70 -1.15
CA ALA A 40 0.55 -7.48 -1.60
C ALA A 40 -0.46 -7.53 -0.44
N ARG A 41 -0.31 -8.53 0.46
CA ARG A 41 -1.10 -8.67 1.68
C ARG A 41 -0.90 -7.48 2.63
N ALA A 42 0.34 -7.10 2.93
CA ALA A 42 0.64 -5.98 3.80
C ALA A 42 0.01 -4.67 3.28
N PHE A 43 0.15 -4.42 1.97
CA PHE A 43 -0.46 -3.26 1.33
C PHE A 43 -1.99 -3.31 1.38
N ALA A 44 -2.62 -4.48 1.21
CA ALA A 44 -4.08 -4.60 1.32
C ALA A 44 -4.58 -4.19 2.71
N TRP A 45 -3.91 -4.65 3.77
CA TRP A 45 -4.25 -4.26 5.15
C TRP A 45 -4.02 -2.78 5.42
N ARG A 46 -2.92 -2.19 4.92
CA ARG A 46 -2.66 -0.75 5.08
C ARG A 46 -3.72 0.12 4.41
N ARG A 47 -4.18 -0.25 3.21
CA ARG A 47 -5.32 0.44 2.56
C ARG A 47 -6.58 0.34 3.37
N LEU A 48 -6.88 -0.86 3.89
CA LEU A 48 -8.05 -1.06 4.73
C LEU A 48 -7.97 -0.14 5.95
N SER A 49 -6.85 -0.11 6.67
CA SER A 49 -6.67 0.77 7.82
C SER A 49 -6.89 2.23 7.43
N ALA A 50 -6.13 2.74 6.45
CA ALA A 50 -6.17 4.14 6.03
C ALA A 50 -7.58 4.58 5.57
N LEU A 51 -8.19 3.84 4.64
CA LEU A 51 -9.52 4.19 4.12
C LEU A 51 -10.62 4.00 5.17
N SER A 52 -10.49 3.03 6.09
CA SER A 52 -11.47 2.83 7.15
C SER A 52 -11.45 3.98 8.17
N ASP A 53 -10.27 4.50 8.51
CA ASP A 53 -10.14 5.61 9.44
C ASP A 53 -10.66 6.89 8.81
N MET A 54 -10.30 7.17 7.55
CA MET A 54 -10.87 8.28 6.78
C MET A 54 -12.41 8.18 6.70
N ALA A 55 -12.95 7.02 6.33
CA ALA A 55 -14.39 6.83 6.23
C ALA A 55 -15.13 7.03 7.58
N ARG A 56 -14.54 6.58 8.70
CA ARG A 56 -15.12 6.82 10.04
C ARG A 56 -15.14 8.30 10.39
N ILE A 57 -14.07 9.03 10.09
CA ILE A 57 -14.02 10.50 10.31
C ILE A 57 -15.07 11.18 9.44
N ALA A 58 -15.18 10.79 8.16
CA ALA A 58 -16.17 11.32 7.24
C ALA A 58 -17.60 11.15 7.77
N ALA A 59 -17.92 10.00 8.36
CA ALA A 59 -19.23 9.73 8.93
C ALA A 59 -19.54 10.53 10.22
N LEU A 60 -18.52 10.89 11.00
CA LEU A 60 -18.70 11.62 12.26
C LEU A 60 -18.78 13.14 12.09
N GLU A 61 -18.29 13.68 10.98
CA GLU A 61 -18.27 15.12 10.70
C GLU A 61 -19.25 15.47 9.56
N PRO A 62 -20.40 16.11 9.86
CA PRO A 62 -21.36 16.53 8.85
C PRO A 62 -20.83 17.63 7.94
N ASP A 63 -20.00 18.55 8.43
CA ASP A 63 -19.45 19.62 7.60
C ASP A 63 -18.42 19.06 6.61
N ARG A 64 -18.68 19.24 5.31
CA ARG A 64 -17.88 18.64 4.24
C ARG A 64 -16.41 19.08 4.30
N GLU A 65 -16.14 20.37 4.40
CA GLU A 65 -14.76 20.88 4.37
C GLU A 65 -13.99 20.43 5.61
N ALA A 66 -14.61 20.51 6.80
CA ALA A 66 -14.01 20.05 8.03
C ALA A 66 -13.80 18.52 8.04
N ALA A 67 -14.70 17.75 7.45
CA ALA A 67 -14.55 16.30 7.30
C ALA A 67 -13.37 15.97 6.39
N VAL A 68 -13.26 16.63 5.24
CA VAL A 68 -12.15 16.43 4.29
C VAL A 68 -10.82 16.78 4.94
N GLU A 69 -10.73 17.93 5.60
CA GLU A 69 -9.52 18.35 6.31
C GLU A 69 -9.10 17.33 7.37
N ARG A 70 -10.02 16.93 8.25
CA ARG A 70 -9.73 15.96 9.32
C ARG A 70 -9.37 14.56 8.82
N GLN A 71 -9.97 14.11 7.72
CA GLN A 71 -9.61 12.86 7.07
C GLN A 71 -8.15 12.87 6.60
N LEU A 72 -7.77 13.94 5.91
CA LEU A 72 -6.40 14.10 5.41
C LEU A 72 -5.41 14.26 6.57
N GLU A 73 -5.76 15.02 7.60
CA GLU A 73 -4.91 15.14 8.80
C GLU A 73 -4.67 13.78 9.47
N ALA A 74 -5.72 12.98 9.64
CA ALA A 74 -5.58 11.65 10.23
C ALA A 74 -4.66 10.76 9.41
N LEU A 75 -4.79 10.76 8.08
CA LEU A 75 -3.92 10.02 7.18
C LEU A 75 -2.44 10.45 7.32
N PHE A 76 -2.17 11.75 7.29
CA PHE A 76 -0.79 12.26 7.39
C PHE A 76 -0.19 12.11 8.79
N ARG A 77 -1.02 12.16 9.84
CA ARG A 77 -0.61 11.90 11.22
C ARG A 77 -0.26 10.42 11.44
N ASP A 78 -1.02 9.50 10.85
CA ASP A 78 -0.76 8.06 10.96
C ASP A 78 0.63 7.69 10.43
N ILE A 79 0.99 8.27 9.28
CA ILE A 79 2.33 8.11 8.67
C ILE A 79 3.41 9.02 9.28
N GLY A 80 3.06 9.82 10.29
CA GLY A 80 4.00 10.65 11.06
C GLY A 80 4.57 11.85 10.31
N TRP A 81 3.88 12.36 9.30
CA TRP A 81 4.32 13.53 8.52
C TRP A 81 3.89 14.86 9.13
N ILE A 82 2.85 14.82 9.97
CA ILE A 82 2.37 15.97 10.74
C ILE A 82 2.00 15.51 12.16
N GLU A 83 1.96 16.44 13.10
CA GLU A 83 1.44 16.22 14.44
C GLU A 83 0.11 16.96 14.66
N GLY A 84 0.07 18.24 14.29
CA GLY A 84 -1.06 19.14 14.52
C GLY A 84 -2.01 19.21 13.33
N GLY A 85 -1.55 19.71 12.19
CA GLY A 85 -2.43 19.96 11.04
C GLY A 85 -1.72 20.08 9.69
N LEU A 86 -2.52 20.18 8.62
CA LEU A 86 -2.01 20.13 7.23
C LEU A 86 -1.05 21.27 6.88
N ALA A 87 -1.07 22.38 7.61
CA ALA A 87 -0.14 23.50 7.41
C ALA A 87 1.34 23.15 7.67
N GLU A 88 1.60 22.05 8.40
CA GLU A 88 2.96 21.51 8.59
C GLU A 88 3.51 20.87 7.32
N LEU A 89 2.65 20.50 6.38
CA LEU A 89 3.05 20.00 5.07
C LEU A 89 3.58 21.16 4.23
N GLY A 90 4.85 21.08 3.83
CA GLY A 90 5.44 22.05 2.90
C GLY A 90 4.83 21.99 1.50
N GLU A 91 5.17 22.95 0.63
CA GLU A 91 4.60 23.05 -0.74
C GLU A 91 4.77 21.77 -1.58
N GLY A 92 5.82 20.98 -1.32
CA GLY A 92 6.05 19.70 -2.00
C GLY A 92 4.98 18.62 -1.73
N ALA A 93 4.09 18.84 -0.76
CA ALA A 93 2.93 17.98 -0.49
C ALA A 93 1.67 18.41 -1.24
N ARG A 94 1.67 19.55 -1.94
CA ARG A 94 0.50 20.05 -2.64
C ARG A 94 -0.09 19.05 -3.64
N PRO A 95 0.73 18.40 -4.50
CA PRO A 95 0.20 17.37 -5.40
C PRO A 95 -0.45 16.18 -4.67
N LEU A 96 0.02 15.84 -3.47
CA LEU A 96 -0.58 14.76 -2.67
C LEU A 96 -1.98 15.15 -2.20
N LEU A 97 -2.14 16.38 -1.72
CA LEU A 97 -3.42 16.90 -1.28
C LEU A 97 -4.41 16.99 -2.44
N ASP A 98 -3.96 17.41 -3.62
CA ASP A 98 -4.80 17.51 -4.82
C ASP A 98 -5.29 16.11 -5.28
N TRP A 99 -4.48 15.05 -5.12
CA TRP A 99 -4.90 13.67 -5.39
C TRP A 99 -5.82 13.08 -4.32
N LEU A 100 -5.57 13.38 -3.04
CA LEU A 100 -6.28 12.75 -1.92
C LEU A 100 -7.60 13.45 -1.58
N ARG A 101 -7.72 14.75 -1.82
CA ARG A 101 -8.95 15.52 -1.52
C ARG A 101 -10.20 14.92 -2.19
N PRO A 102 -10.21 14.61 -3.50
CA PRO A 102 -11.37 14.00 -4.14
C PRO A 102 -11.80 12.67 -3.50
N ILE A 103 -10.84 11.89 -2.99
CA ILE A 103 -11.12 10.62 -2.31
C ILE A 103 -11.82 10.88 -0.97
N ALA A 104 -11.31 11.82 -0.18
CA ALA A 104 -11.92 12.23 1.09
C ALA A 104 -13.33 12.82 0.90
N GLU A 105 -13.54 13.58 -0.18
CA GLU A 105 -14.86 14.10 -0.56
C GLU A 105 -15.84 12.98 -0.92
N ALA A 106 -15.40 11.97 -1.68
CA ALA A 106 -16.24 10.85 -2.05
C ALA A 106 -16.62 9.97 -0.84
N LEU A 107 -15.70 9.81 0.12
CA LEU A 107 -16.00 9.13 1.38
C LEU A 107 -17.03 9.90 2.22
N HIS A 108 -16.95 11.23 2.27
CA HIS A 108 -17.95 12.07 2.94
C HIS A 108 -19.32 12.00 2.26
N ALA A 109 -19.38 12.15 0.94
CA ALA A 109 -20.62 12.04 0.17
C ALA A 109 -21.31 10.67 0.35
N ALA A 110 -20.52 9.59 0.46
CA ALA A 110 -21.05 8.25 0.74
C ALA A 110 -21.62 8.12 2.16
N ALA A 111 -21.10 8.87 3.13
CA ALA A 111 -21.57 8.86 4.53
C ALA A 111 -22.77 9.80 4.77
N HIS A 112 -22.86 10.89 4.00
CA HIS A 112 -23.92 11.89 4.08
C HIS A 112 -24.62 12.04 2.71
N PRO A 113 -25.43 11.04 2.30
CA PRO A 113 -26.15 11.12 1.03
C PRO A 113 -27.15 12.28 1.08
N GLU A 114 -27.12 13.17 0.09
CA GLU A 114 -28.08 14.27 0.03
C GLU A 114 -29.51 13.72 -0.14
N PRO A 115 -30.49 14.26 0.62
CA PRO A 115 -31.88 13.90 0.42
C PRO A 115 -32.32 14.38 -0.97
N SER A 116 -32.84 13.47 -1.80
CA SER A 116 -33.49 13.84 -3.06
C SER A 116 -34.77 14.63 -2.76
N GLU A 117 -34.71 15.96 -2.83
CA GLU A 117 -35.88 16.83 -2.63
C GLU A 117 -36.87 16.79 -3.81
N SER A 118 -36.49 16.15 -4.93
CA SER A 118 -37.21 16.28 -6.22
C SER A 118 -37.66 14.95 -6.82
N GLY A 119 -37.29 13.80 -6.22
CA GLY A 119 -37.41 12.49 -6.88
C GLY A 119 -36.44 12.30 -8.05
N GLU A 120 -35.57 13.28 -8.29
CA GLU A 120 -34.43 13.20 -9.20
C GLU A 120 -33.23 12.58 -8.47
N PRO A 121 -32.44 11.71 -9.11
CA PRO A 121 -31.25 11.16 -8.50
C PRO A 121 -30.29 12.28 -8.13
N ALA A 122 -29.80 12.26 -6.88
CA ALA A 122 -28.79 13.18 -6.41
C ALA A 122 -27.57 13.19 -7.36
N GLU A 123 -26.89 14.34 -7.45
CA GLU A 123 -25.69 14.44 -8.28
C GLU A 123 -24.68 13.35 -7.85
N PRO A 124 -24.19 12.53 -8.80
CA PRO A 124 -23.27 11.47 -8.45
C PRO A 124 -21.99 12.07 -7.86
N PRO A 125 -21.37 11.39 -6.88
CA PRO A 125 -20.13 11.88 -6.30
C PRO A 125 -19.05 12.04 -7.38
N VAL A 126 -18.17 13.05 -7.20
CA VAL A 126 -17.05 13.36 -8.10
C VAL A 126 -16.20 12.11 -8.40
N ILE A 127 -16.12 11.19 -7.44
CA ILE A 127 -15.56 9.86 -7.60
C ILE A 127 -16.61 8.82 -7.23
N ALA A 128 -16.91 7.93 -8.18
CA ALA A 128 -17.83 6.81 -7.98
C ALA A 128 -17.23 5.65 -7.17
N ASP A 129 -15.89 5.49 -7.20
CA ASP A 129 -15.18 4.43 -6.48
C ASP A 129 -13.92 4.98 -5.78
N PRO A 130 -14.03 5.31 -4.47
CA PRO A 130 -12.91 5.80 -3.67
C PRO A 130 -11.74 4.81 -3.60
N ILE A 131 -11.99 3.50 -3.72
CA ILE A 131 -10.95 2.47 -3.69
C ILE A 131 -10.15 2.52 -4.99
N ALA A 132 -10.81 2.55 -6.14
CA ALA A 132 -10.13 2.68 -7.43
C ALA A 132 -9.33 3.99 -7.54
N ALA A 133 -9.88 5.09 -7.03
CA ALA A 133 -9.18 6.37 -6.98
C ALA A 133 -7.93 6.32 -6.07
N PHE A 134 -8.01 5.66 -4.91
CA PHE A 134 -6.85 5.47 -4.04
C PHE A 134 -5.76 4.61 -4.72
N ARG A 135 -6.14 3.60 -5.50
CA ARG A 135 -5.19 2.81 -6.31
C ARG A 135 -4.51 3.64 -7.39
N ALA A 136 -5.25 4.54 -8.04
CA ALA A 136 -4.69 5.45 -9.04
C ALA A 136 -3.70 6.43 -8.40
N PHE A 137 -4.03 6.95 -7.21
CA PHE A 137 -3.11 7.75 -6.40
C PHE A 137 -1.83 6.98 -6.04
N GLU A 138 -1.93 5.73 -5.58
CA GLU A 138 -0.75 4.90 -5.28
C GLU A 138 0.15 4.70 -6.50
N ALA A 139 -0.44 4.47 -7.68
CA ALA A 139 0.29 4.31 -8.94
C ALA A 139 1.01 5.60 -9.36
N TRP A 140 0.33 6.74 -9.25
CA TRP A 140 0.94 8.04 -9.49
C TRP A 140 2.07 8.34 -8.49
N TYR A 141 1.86 8.08 -7.20
CA TYR A 141 2.88 8.30 -6.17
C TYR A 141 4.13 7.47 -6.44
N ALA A 142 3.96 6.19 -6.80
CA ALA A 142 5.08 5.31 -7.14
C ALA A 142 5.84 5.78 -8.39
N ALA A 143 5.14 6.26 -9.42
CA ALA A 143 5.76 6.81 -10.62
C ALA A 143 6.54 8.11 -10.33
N GLU A 144 5.98 8.99 -9.50
CA GLU A 144 6.55 10.31 -9.20
C GLU A 144 7.71 10.24 -8.18
N ARG A 145 7.61 9.35 -7.19
CA ARG A 145 8.54 9.28 -6.05
C ARG A 145 9.45 8.05 -6.07
N GLY A 146 9.25 7.12 -7.00
CA GLY A 146 10.06 5.91 -7.16
C GLY A 146 9.85 4.85 -6.08
N GLN A 147 8.86 5.03 -5.20
CA GLN A 147 8.54 4.08 -4.11
C GLN A 147 7.02 4.02 -3.85
N PRO A 148 6.47 2.86 -3.44
CA PRO A 148 5.06 2.75 -3.08
C PRO A 148 4.67 3.62 -1.87
N PHE A 149 3.57 4.37 -1.98
CA PHE A 149 3.05 5.18 -0.87
C PHE A 149 2.85 4.38 0.42
N LEU A 150 2.31 3.15 0.31
CA LEU A 150 2.02 2.31 1.46
C LEU A 150 3.26 1.74 2.17
N GLN A 151 4.47 1.92 1.62
CA GLN A 151 5.69 1.66 2.38
C GLN A 151 5.93 2.71 3.46
N VAL A 152 5.41 3.93 3.31
CA VAL A 152 5.59 5.00 4.31
C VAL A 152 4.91 4.64 5.65
N PHE A 153 3.91 3.77 5.63
CA PHE A 153 3.27 3.23 6.84
C PHE A 153 4.16 2.21 7.57
N GLU A 154 5.29 1.78 7.01
CA GLU A 154 6.26 0.96 7.71
C GLU A 154 7.00 1.80 8.74
N ARG A 155 6.44 1.86 9.96
CA ARG A 155 7.25 2.19 11.13
C ARG A 155 8.31 1.11 11.28
N TYR A 156 9.58 1.51 11.20
CA TYR A 156 10.70 0.65 11.55
C TYR A 156 10.46 0.07 12.95
N VAL A 157 10.30 -1.25 13.05
CA VAL A 157 10.34 -1.98 14.32
C VAL A 157 11.76 -2.52 14.46
N PRO A 158 12.58 -1.99 15.38
CA PRO A 158 13.90 -2.55 15.62
C PRO A 158 13.75 -4.03 16.03
N PRO A 159 14.61 -4.94 15.51
CA PRO A 159 14.58 -6.32 15.98
C PRO A 159 14.84 -6.32 17.50
N THR A 160 13.94 -6.96 18.25
CA THR A 160 14.16 -7.22 19.67
C THR A 160 15.41 -8.09 19.79
N PRO A 161 16.43 -7.67 20.55
CA PRO A 161 17.64 -8.47 20.70
C PRO A 161 17.27 -9.83 21.30
N VAL A 162 17.64 -10.89 20.60
CA VAL A 162 17.49 -12.26 21.10
C VAL A 162 18.55 -12.44 22.17
N VAL A 163 18.14 -12.53 23.43
CA VAL A 163 19.04 -12.92 24.52
C VAL A 163 19.29 -14.42 24.39
N GLU A 164 20.50 -14.80 24.02
CA GLU A 164 20.97 -16.18 24.19
C GLU A 164 21.06 -16.44 25.71
N PHE A 165 20.27 -17.37 26.22
CA PHE A 165 20.34 -17.87 27.60
C PHE A 165 21.21 -19.13 27.66
#